data_AF-A0AA42Q222-F1
#
_entry.id   AF-A0AA42Q222-F1
#
_cell.length_a   1.000
_cell.length_b   1.000
_cell.length_c   1.000
_cell.angle_alpha   90.00
_cell.angle_beta   90.00
_cell.angle_gamma   90.00
#
_symmetry.space_group_name_H-M   'P 1'
#
loop_
_entity.id
_entity.type
_entity.pdbx_description
1 polymer ?
#
loop_
_entity_poly.entity_id
_entity_poly.type
_entity_poly.pdbx_seq_one_letter_code
_entity_poly.pdbx_strand_id
1 'polypeptide(L)'
;MNTATKTKKIIMAESDDAASIQTVTGWVSSDGKFWGKDERMARYAGSTHRKCDKNPEHQPIANGDFCRECRKECLEQRWKDMPKEAYTPEVFPLHLYDTDRYFFDAQDLIYWLEENSINPEDARLTKCKPSYPSRIDPNEHFVDILPEDGEVPEDVREAFEKLNEVLKQSEPFSWFPDDTQGVTLPADFLESEDAAQVAKGGE
;
A
#
# COMPACT_ATOMS: atom_id res chain seq x y z
N MET A 1 -36.91 -5.62 47.63
CA MET A 1 -35.70 -6.32 47.19
C MET A 1 -34.54 -5.77 48.01
N ASN A 2 -33.87 -6.62 48.80
CA ASN A 2 -32.90 -6.25 49.83
C ASN A 2 -31.54 -5.83 49.24
N THR A 3 -31.05 -4.65 49.62
CA THR A 3 -29.67 -4.20 49.40
C THR A 3 -28.81 -4.55 50.62
N ALA A 4 -28.03 -5.64 50.52
CA ALA A 4 -27.04 -5.98 51.53
C ALA A 4 -25.84 -5.03 51.44
N THR A 5 -25.64 -4.22 52.48
CA THR A 5 -24.43 -3.41 52.67
C THR A 5 -23.24 -4.33 52.97
N LYS A 6 -22.30 -4.47 52.03
CA LYS A 6 -21.03 -5.16 52.26
C LYS A 6 -20.25 -4.43 53.36
N THR A 7 -20.15 -5.04 54.53
CA THR A 7 -19.26 -4.62 55.62
C THR A 7 -17.82 -4.64 55.12
N LYS A 8 -17.12 -3.50 55.19
CA LYS A 8 -15.70 -3.41 54.79
C LYS A 8 -14.84 -4.15 55.83
N LYS A 9 -14.07 -5.16 55.41
CA LYS A 9 -13.03 -5.81 56.24
C LYS A 9 -12.01 -4.74 56.63
N ILE A 10 -11.77 -4.55 57.94
CA ILE A 10 -10.71 -3.66 58.44
C ILE A 10 -9.40 -4.44 58.43
N ILE A 11 -8.40 -3.95 57.70
CA ILE A 11 -7.04 -4.48 57.66
C ILE A 11 -6.13 -3.37 58.22
N MET A 12 -5.47 -3.64 59.34
CA MET A 12 -4.57 -2.69 60.02
C MET A 12 -3.20 -2.67 59.34
N ALA A 13 -2.49 -1.54 59.37
CA ALA A 13 -1.22 -1.35 58.67
C ALA A 13 -0.11 -2.32 59.14
N GLU A 14 -0.19 -2.75 60.40
CA GLU A 14 0.74 -3.69 61.04
C GLU A 14 0.44 -5.15 60.73
N SER A 15 -0.65 -5.44 60.02
CA SER A 15 -1.05 -6.80 59.70
C SER A 15 -0.29 -7.33 58.48
N ASP A 16 0.14 -8.59 58.52
CA ASP A 16 0.70 -9.29 57.35
C ASP A 16 -0.32 -9.43 56.20
N ASP A 17 -1.63 -9.33 56.50
CA ASP A 17 -2.71 -9.23 55.50
C ASP A 17 -2.68 -7.89 54.74
N ALA A 18 -2.01 -6.86 55.27
CA ALA A 18 -1.96 -5.52 54.68
C ALA A 18 -0.95 -5.42 53.54
N ALA A 19 0.21 -6.05 53.69
CA ALA A 19 1.25 -6.08 52.66
C ALA A 19 2.16 -7.30 52.84
N SER A 20 2.57 -7.89 51.72
CA SER A 20 3.60 -8.92 51.68
C SER A 20 4.64 -8.54 50.63
N ILE A 21 5.91 -8.86 50.89
CA ILE A 21 6.97 -8.73 49.89
C ILE A 21 6.73 -9.80 48.82
N GLN A 22 6.67 -9.38 47.56
CA GLN A 22 6.47 -10.25 46.41
C GLN A 22 7.67 -10.15 45.46
N THR A 23 8.13 -11.30 44.95
CA THR A 23 9.12 -11.35 43.86
C THR A 23 8.39 -11.57 42.54
N VAL A 24 8.42 -10.57 41.67
CA VAL A 24 7.85 -10.66 40.32
C VAL A 24 8.94 -11.13 39.36
N THR A 25 8.76 -12.32 38.78
CA THR A 25 9.66 -12.86 37.74
C THR A 25 9.01 -12.71 36.37
N GLY A 26 9.83 -12.37 35.38
CA GLY A 26 9.37 -12.24 34.01
C GLY A 26 10.44 -11.68 33.08
N TRP A 27 10.09 -11.61 31.81
CA TRP A 27 10.99 -11.15 30.76
C TRP A 27 11.04 -9.63 30.71
N VAL A 28 12.25 -9.11 30.64
CA VAL A 28 12.53 -7.68 30.44
C VAL A 28 13.23 -7.54 29.10
N SER A 29 12.71 -6.68 28.24
CA SER A 29 13.35 -6.35 26.96
C SER A 29 14.60 -5.47 27.18
N SER A 30 15.46 -5.35 26.16
CA SER A 30 16.72 -4.59 26.29
C SER A 30 16.53 -3.08 26.54
N ASP A 31 15.34 -2.55 26.25
CA ASP A 31 14.89 -1.19 26.56
C ASP A 31 14.32 -1.03 27.99
N GLY A 32 14.28 -2.10 28.78
CA GLY A 32 13.85 -2.09 30.19
C GLY A 32 12.36 -2.32 30.43
N LYS A 33 11.57 -2.62 29.39
CA LYS A 33 10.12 -2.90 29.54
C LYS A 33 9.86 -4.31 30.05
N PHE A 34 8.99 -4.45 31.06
CA PHE A 34 8.61 -5.74 31.65
C PHE A 34 7.40 -6.34 30.91
N TRP A 35 7.52 -7.60 30.50
CA TRP A 35 6.51 -8.34 29.70
C TRP A 35 5.90 -9.55 30.43
N GLY A 36 6.20 -9.72 31.73
CA GLY A 36 5.70 -10.88 32.49
C GLY A 36 6.19 -12.19 31.90
N LYS A 37 5.26 -13.07 31.50
CA LYS A 37 5.58 -14.40 30.96
C LYS A 37 5.82 -14.41 29.45
N ASP A 38 5.63 -13.28 28.75
CA ASP A 38 5.75 -13.21 27.29
C ASP A 38 7.20 -12.98 26.83
N GLU A 39 7.96 -14.08 26.74
CA GLU A 39 9.34 -14.08 26.25
C GLU A 39 9.43 -13.56 24.81
N ARG A 40 8.50 -13.98 23.96
CA ARG A 40 8.52 -13.66 22.53
C ARG A 40 8.44 -12.16 22.33
N MET A 41 7.48 -11.51 22.99
CA MET A 41 7.32 -10.06 22.88
C MET A 41 8.49 -9.31 23.50
N ALA A 42 9.04 -9.78 24.63
CA ALA A 42 10.23 -9.17 25.21
C ALA A 42 11.44 -9.24 24.27
N ARG A 43 11.67 -10.38 23.62
CA ARG A 43 12.74 -10.53 22.64
C ARG A 43 12.51 -9.67 21.40
N TYR A 44 11.28 -9.64 20.88
CA TYR A 44 10.93 -8.81 19.74
C TYR A 44 11.17 -7.33 20.05
N ALA A 45 10.60 -6.83 21.17
CA ALA A 45 10.76 -5.46 21.63
C ALA A 45 12.23 -5.06 21.85
N GLY A 46 13.03 -6.00 22.38
CA GLY A 46 14.45 -5.76 22.63
C GLY A 46 15.37 -5.97 21.41
N SER A 47 14.83 -6.40 20.27
CA SER A 47 15.61 -6.69 19.06
C SER A 47 15.46 -5.59 18.02
N THR A 48 16.48 -5.42 17.19
CA THR A 48 16.44 -4.49 16.03
C THR A 48 16.21 -5.23 14.72
N HIS A 49 16.57 -6.51 14.66
CA HIS A 49 16.49 -7.33 13.46
C HIS A 49 15.94 -8.73 13.76
N ARG A 50 15.39 -9.36 12.74
CA ARG A 50 14.90 -10.74 12.73
C ARG A 50 15.40 -11.49 11.50
N LYS A 51 15.41 -12.82 11.56
CA LYS A 51 15.57 -13.65 10.36
C LYS A 51 14.28 -13.66 9.56
N CYS A 52 14.37 -13.95 8.26
CA CYS A 52 13.18 -14.18 7.45
C CYS A 52 12.50 -15.49 7.89
N ASP A 53 11.17 -15.46 8.01
CA ASP A 53 10.38 -16.65 8.36
C ASP A 53 10.33 -17.69 7.24
N LYS A 54 10.41 -17.26 5.97
CA LYS A 54 10.38 -18.15 4.80
C LYS A 54 11.74 -18.75 4.47
N ASN A 55 12.80 -17.94 4.51
CA ASN A 55 14.16 -18.39 4.21
C ASN A 55 15.16 -17.82 5.23
N PRO A 56 15.54 -18.59 6.27
CA PRO A 56 16.46 -18.13 7.31
C PRO A 56 17.87 -17.76 6.83
N GLU A 57 18.25 -18.13 5.60
CA GLU A 57 19.54 -17.80 4.98
C GLU A 57 19.59 -16.40 4.36
N HIS A 58 18.42 -15.77 4.14
CA HIS A 58 18.37 -14.37 3.72
C HIS A 58 18.96 -13.45 4.80
N GLN A 59 19.43 -12.27 4.37
CA GLN A 59 20.01 -11.29 5.29
C GLN A 59 19.02 -10.91 6.42
N PRO A 60 19.52 -10.64 7.64
CA PRO A 60 18.68 -10.15 8.74
C PRO A 60 17.88 -8.92 8.33
N ILE A 61 16.60 -8.92 8.68
CA ILE A 61 15.62 -7.89 8.31
C ILE A 61 15.38 -7.01 9.53
N ALA A 62 15.34 -5.69 9.34
CA ALA A 62 14.95 -4.79 10.41
C ALA A 62 13.54 -5.13 10.92
N ASN A 63 13.32 -4.99 12.22
CA ASN A 63 11.99 -5.20 12.79
C ASN A 63 11.02 -4.15 12.24
N GLY A 64 9.86 -4.60 11.76
CA GLY A 64 8.88 -3.78 11.04
C GLY A 64 8.98 -3.86 9.52
N ASP A 65 10.14 -4.25 8.97
CA ASP A 65 10.34 -4.38 7.53
C ASP A 65 9.98 -5.79 7.02
N PHE A 66 9.81 -5.88 5.69
CA PHE A 66 9.61 -7.12 4.97
C PHE A 66 10.93 -7.63 4.35
N CYS A 67 11.00 -8.94 4.08
CA CYS A 67 12.13 -9.53 3.39
C CYS A 67 12.15 -9.12 1.91
N ARG A 68 13.16 -8.33 1.50
CA ARG A 68 13.29 -7.83 0.13
C ARG A 68 13.52 -8.94 -0.89
N GLU A 69 14.34 -9.93 -0.54
CA GLU A 69 14.64 -11.07 -1.40
C GLU A 69 13.38 -11.91 -1.67
N CYS A 70 12.64 -12.30 -0.62
CA CYS A 70 11.38 -13.00 -0.81
C CYS A 70 10.35 -12.18 -1.59
N ARG A 71 10.31 -10.85 -1.40
CA ARG A 71 9.43 -9.97 -2.19
C ARG A 71 9.82 -10.01 -3.66
N LYS A 72 11.11 -9.87 -3.98
CA LYS A 72 11.63 -9.94 -5.35
C LYS A 72 11.28 -11.27 -6.02
N GLU A 73 11.50 -12.39 -5.35
CA GLU A 73 11.14 -13.73 -5.85
C GLU A 73 9.63 -13.84 -6.13
N CYS A 74 8.80 -13.36 -5.21
CA CYS A 74 7.34 -13.36 -5.40
C CYS A 74 6.91 -12.52 -6.59
N LEU A 75 7.53 -11.35 -6.80
CA LEU A 75 7.23 -10.46 -7.91
C LEU A 75 7.71 -11.01 -9.25
N GLU A 76 8.90 -11.64 -9.28
CA GLU A 76 9.39 -12.34 -10.47
C GLU A 76 8.47 -13.49 -10.85
N GLN A 77 8.01 -14.27 -9.88
CA GLN A 77 7.07 -15.35 -10.13
C GLN A 77 5.72 -14.79 -10.62
N ARG A 78 5.20 -13.74 -9.97
CA ARG A 78 3.97 -13.07 -10.41
C ARG A 78 4.09 -12.55 -11.83
N TRP A 79 5.21 -11.94 -12.20
CA TRP A 79 5.47 -11.48 -13.56
C TRP A 79 5.49 -12.64 -14.56
N LYS A 80 6.15 -13.76 -14.24
CA LYS A 80 6.18 -14.96 -15.11
C LYS A 80 4.77 -15.51 -15.36
N ASP A 81 3.98 -15.61 -14.29
CA ASP A 81 2.62 -16.18 -14.33
C ASP A 81 1.57 -15.21 -14.90
N MET A 82 1.88 -13.91 -14.94
CA MET A 82 0.97 -12.88 -15.45
C MET A 82 0.62 -13.14 -16.93
N PRO A 83 -0.66 -13.13 -17.34
CA PRO A 83 -1.03 -13.10 -18.75
C PRO A 83 -0.38 -11.92 -19.47
N LYS A 84 0.00 -12.11 -20.74
CA LYS A 84 0.70 -11.11 -21.54
C LYS A 84 -0.01 -10.89 -22.87
N GLU A 85 -0.21 -9.64 -23.22
CA GLU A 85 -0.80 -9.24 -24.50
C GLU A 85 0.25 -8.51 -25.34
N ALA A 86 0.13 -8.65 -26.67
CA ALA A 86 0.99 -7.91 -27.59
C ALA A 86 0.68 -6.41 -27.51
N TYR A 87 1.73 -5.59 -27.63
CA TYR A 87 1.60 -4.14 -27.72
C TYR A 87 0.75 -3.71 -28.92
N THR A 88 -0.10 -2.70 -28.70
CA THR A 88 -0.75 -1.91 -29.74
C THR A 88 -0.63 -0.43 -29.39
N PRO A 89 -0.60 0.50 -30.35
CA PRO A 89 -0.47 1.93 -30.06
C PRO A 89 -1.56 2.51 -29.14
N GLU A 90 -2.73 1.88 -29.05
CA GLU A 90 -3.85 2.32 -28.22
C GLU A 90 -3.76 1.87 -26.76
N VAL A 91 -2.75 1.08 -26.39
CA VAL A 91 -2.62 0.49 -25.04
C VAL A 91 -2.14 1.47 -23.98
N PHE A 92 -1.69 2.67 -24.37
CA PHE A 92 -1.22 3.67 -23.43
C PHE A 92 -2.34 4.16 -22.49
N PRO A 93 -2.01 4.48 -21.22
CA PRO A 93 -0.67 4.49 -20.65
C PRO A 93 -0.18 3.11 -20.18
N LEU A 94 1.14 2.93 -20.21
CA LEU A 94 1.84 1.74 -19.73
C LEU A 94 2.61 2.03 -18.45
N HIS A 95 2.82 1.00 -17.64
CA HIS A 95 3.55 1.07 -16.38
C HIS A 95 4.69 0.06 -16.35
N LEU A 96 5.87 0.48 -15.88
CA LEU A 96 7.01 -0.41 -15.67
C LEU A 96 6.84 -1.19 -14.36
N TYR A 97 6.66 -2.50 -14.47
CA TYR A 97 6.33 -3.40 -13.37
C TYR A 97 7.27 -3.29 -12.16
N ASP A 98 6.70 -3.22 -10.95
CA ASP A 98 7.41 -3.05 -9.66
C ASP A 98 8.22 -1.74 -9.56
N THR A 99 7.81 -0.69 -10.27
CA THR A 99 8.41 0.65 -10.17
C THR A 99 7.33 1.72 -10.03
N ASP A 100 7.71 3.00 -10.00
CA ASP A 100 6.78 4.13 -10.05
C ASP A 100 6.81 4.83 -11.44
N ARG A 101 7.32 4.16 -12.48
CA ARG A 101 7.48 4.74 -13.82
C ARG A 101 6.32 4.39 -14.74
N TYR A 102 5.79 5.41 -15.41
CA TYR A 102 4.71 5.32 -16.38
C TYR A 102 5.16 5.91 -17.71
N PHE A 103 4.56 5.41 -18.79
CA PHE A 103 4.75 5.88 -20.15
C PHE A 103 3.37 6.24 -20.71
N PHE A 104 3.23 7.45 -21.24
CA PHE A 104 1.96 7.96 -21.79
C PHE A 104 1.92 7.94 -23.32
N ASP A 105 3.06 7.74 -23.95
CA ASP A 105 3.21 7.64 -25.39
C ASP A 105 4.43 6.77 -25.75
N ALA A 106 4.53 6.40 -27.03
CA ALA A 106 5.64 5.61 -27.53
C ALA A 106 6.98 6.36 -27.46
N GLN A 107 6.95 7.69 -27.54
CA GLN A 107 8.15 8.53 -27.52
C GLN A 107 8.92 8.39 -26.20
N ASP A 108 8.25 8.53 -25.05
CA ASP A 108 8.86 8.38 -23.73
C ASP A 108 9.35 6.93 -23.51
N LEU A 109 8.57 5.94 -23.95
CA LEU A 109 8.96 4.53 -23.85
C LEU A 109 10.24 4.23 -24.66
N ILE A 110 10.31 4.71 -25.90
CA ILE A 110 11.48 4.51 -26.77
C ILE A 110 12.72 5.16 -26.17
N TYR A 111 12.63 6.42 -25.74
CA TYR A 111 13.75 7.11 -25.10
C TYR A 111 14.25 6.38 -23.87
N TRP A 112 13.34 5.83 -23.06
CA TRP A 112 13.74 5.05 -21.89
C TRP A 112 14.46 3.76 -22.26
N LEU A 113 13.97 3.01 -23.25
CA LEU A 113 14.59 1.78 -23.72
C LEU A 113 16.02 2.03 -24.24
N GLU A 114 16.21 3.10 -25.02
CA GLU A 114 17.51 3.49 -25.56
C GLU A 114 18.48 3.95 -24.47
N GLU A 115 18.04 4.87 -23.59
CA GLU A 115 18.88 5.41 -22.50
C GLU A 115 19.37 4.30 -21.56
N ASN A 116 18.56 3.26 -21.33
CA ASN A 116 18.88 2.17 -20.43
C ASN A 116 19.46 0.94 -21.16
N SER A 117 19.59 1.00 -22.49
CA SER A 117 20.06 -0.13 -23.32
C SER A 117 19.29 -1.43 -23.05
N ILE A 118 17.95 -1.32 -22.94
CA ILE A 118 17.03 -2.43 -22.67
C ILE A 118 16.43 -2.90 -23.99
N ASN A 119 16.47 -4.21 -24.24
CA ASN A 119 15.75 -4.77 -25.39
C ASN A 119 14.23 -4.65 -25.18
N PRO A 120 13.44 -4.33 -26.21
CA PRO A 120 11.99 -4.21 -26.07
C PRO A 120 11.32 -5.43 -25.42
N GLU A 121 11.78 -6.64 -25.73
CA GLU A 121 11.25 -7.90 -25.18
C GLU A 121 11.54 -8.09 -23.68
N ASP A 122 12.59 -7.45 -23.16
CA ASP A 122 12.99 -7.54 -21.75
C ASP A 122 12.23 -6.52 -20.88
N ALA A 123 11.54 -5.57 -21.49
CA ALA A 123 10.78 -4.55 -20.79
C ALA A 123 9.55 -5.16 -20.11
N ARG A 124 9.51 -5.08 -18.77
CA ARG A 124 8.39 -5.60 -17.98
C ARG A 124 7.28 -4.57 -17.87
N LEU A 125 6.42 -4.50 -18.88
CA LEU A 125 5.35 -3.49 -18.95
C LEU A 125 4.00 -4.09 -18.53
N THR A 126 3.18 -3.27 -17.90
CA THR A 126 1.80 -3.59 -17.50
C THR A 126 0.86 -2.53 -18.04
N LYS A 127 -0.40 -2.91 -18.27
CA LYS A 127 -1.44 -1.92 -18.57
C LYS A 127 -1.69 -1.03 -17.37
N CYS A 128 -2.28 0.13 -17.61
CA CYS A 128 -2.80 0.97 -16.55
C CYS A 128 -4.32 0.86 -16.46
N LYS A 129 -4.85 1.04 -15.26
CA LYS A 129 -6.28 1.26 -15.01
C LYS A 129 -6.53 2.74 -14.71
N PRO A 130 -7.53 3.38 -15.34
CA PRO A 130 -7.87 4.76 -15.05
C PRO A 130 -8.49 4.88 -13.66
N SER A 131 -8.19 5.98 -12.98
CA SER A 131 -8.81 6.36 -11.70
C SER A 131 -9.72 7.55 -11.90
N TYR A 132 -11.00 7.35 -11.63
CA TYR A 132 -12.00 8.40 -11.65
C TYR A 132 -12.33 8.89 -10.24
N PRO A 133 -12.66 10.18 -10.07
CA PRO A 133 -13.15 10.68 -8.80
C PRO A 133 -14.42 9.93 -8.40
N SER A 134 -14.52 9.56 -7.13
CA SER A 134 -15.76 9.02 -6.59
C SER A 134 -16.81 10.13 -6.44
N ARG A 135 -18.09 9.75 -6.50
CA ARG A 135 -19.19 10.63 -6.12
C ARG A 135 -18.95 11.15 -4.71
N ILE A 136 -19.15 12.43 -4.49
CA ILE A 136 -19.08 13.05 -3.17
C ILE A 136 -20.49 13.17 -2.62
N ASP A 137 -20.77 12.48 -1.51
CA ASP A 137 -22.00 12.68 -0.75
C ASP A 137 -21.81 13.88 0.21
N PRO A 138 -22.62 14.94 0.11
CA PRO A 138 -22.47 16.11 0.97
C PRO A 138 -22.72 15.80 2.46
N ASN A 139 -23.58 14.82 2.80
CA ASN A 139 -23.84 14.48 4.20
C ASN A 139 -22.64 13.73 4.82
N GLU A 140 -22.00 12.83 4.06
CA GLU A 140 -20.76 12.18 4.51
C GLU A 140 -19.61 13.19 4.58
N HIS A 141 -19.53 14.10 3.60
CA HIS A 141 -18.45 15.08 3.53
C HIS A 141 -18.47 16.10 4.68
N PHE A 142 -19.65 16.45 5.18
CA PHE A 142 -19.83 17.45 6.25
C PHE A 142 -20.26 16.86 7.59
N VAL A 143 -20.07 15.55 7.80
CA VAL A 143 -20.50 14.84 9.02
C VAL A 143 -19.99 15.48 10.31
N ASP A 144 -18.78 16.07 10.31
CA ASP A 144 -18.18 16.70 11.49
C ASP A 144 -18.89 17.99 11.94
N ILE A 145 -19.67 18.63 11.07
CA ILE A 145 -20.37 19.89 11.35
C ILE A 145 -21.90 19.75 11.32
N LEU A 146 -22.40 18.61 10.85
CA LEU A 146 -23.82 18.30 10.87
C LEU A 146 -24.25 17.84 12.26
N PRO A 147 -25.48 18.17 12.71
CA PRO A 147 -26.12 17.49 13.83
C PRO A 147 -26.16 15.97 13.61
N GLU A 148 -26.34 15.19 14.69
CA GLU A 148 -26.32 13.71 14.68
C GLU A 148 -27.32 13.08 13.68
N ASP A 149 -28.41 13.79 13.35
CA ASP A 149 -29.40 13.43 12.31
C ASP A 149 -29.62 14.58 11.31
N GLY A 150 -28.62 15.45 11.12
CA GLY A 150 -28.71 16.61 10.25
C GLY A 150 -28.42 16.27 8.78
N GLU A 151 -29.17 16.88 7.87
CA GLU A 151 -28.88 16.88 6.44
C GLU A 151 -28.36 18.24 5.99
N VAL A 152 -27.57 18.27 4.92
CA VAL A 152 -27.17 19.53 4.29
C VAL A 152 -28.39 20.27 3.71
N PRO A 153 -28.36 21.62 3.68
CA PRO A 153 -29.37 22.40 2.98
C PRO A 153 -29.54 21.99 1.51
N GLU A 154 -30.76 22.16 0.98
CA GLU A 154 -31.14 21.72 -0.37
C GLU A 154 -30.29 22.36 -1.48
N ASP A 155 -29.96 23.64 -1.35
CA ASP A 155 -29.11 24.37 -2.30
C ASP A 155 -27.68 23.81 -2.35
N VAL A 156 -27.13 23.41 -1.19
CA VAL A 156 -25.84 22.72 -1.10
C VAL A 156 -25.94 21.32 -1.71
N ARG A 157 -27.01 20.58 -1.43
CA ARG A 157 -27.27 19.25 -2.00
C ARG A 157 -27.31 19.30 -3.52
N GLU A 158 -28.06 20.24 -4.11
CA GLU A 158 -28.14 20.47 -5.55
C GLU A 158 -26.77 20.87 -6.16
N ALA A 159 -25.97 21.66 -5.43
CA ALA A 159 -24.62 22.03 -5.89
C ALA A 159 -23.71 20.80 -5.99
N PHE A 160 -23.77 19.90 -5.01
CA PHE A 160 -23.03 18.63 -5.03
C PHE A 160 -23.54 17.69 -6.14
N GLU A 161 -24.85 17.65 -6.41
CA GLU A 161 -25.38 16.88 -7.55
C GLU A 161 -24.82 17.38 -8.88
N LYS A 162 -24.81 18.70 -9.10
CA LYS A 162 -24.22 19.30 -10.30
C LYS A 162 -22.73 18.99 -10.42
N LEU A 163 -21.98 19.09 -9.32
CA LEU A 163 -20.57 18.70 -9.29
C LEU A 163 -20.41 17.22 -9.65
N ASN A 164 -21.19 16.32 -9.05
CA ASN A 164 -21.12 14.89 -9.30
C ASN A 164 -21.42 14.52 -10.76
N GLU A 165 -22.33 15.24 -11.43
CA GLU A 165 -22.55 15.08 -12.88
C GLU A 165 -21.33 15.50 -13.70
N VAL A 166 -20.63 16.57 -13.30
CA VAL A 166 -19.36 16.97 -13.93
C VAL A 166 -18.28 15.91 -13.69
N LEU A 167 -18.14 15.41 -12.46
CA LEU A 167 -17.16 14.36 -12.12
C LEU A 167 -17.40 13.06 -12.89
N LYS A 168 -18.66 12.71 -13.15
CA LYS A 168 -19.03 11.53 -13.93
C LYS A 168 -18.63 11.64 -15.41
N GLN A 169 -18.58 12.86 -15.94
CA GLN A 169 -18.21 13.14 -17.32
C GLN A 169 -16.73 13.50 -17.48
N SER A 170 -15.96 13.54 -16.39
CA SER A 170 -14.56 13.93 -16.46
C SER A 170 -13.71 12.81 -17.06
N GLU A 171 -12.59 13.22 -17.65
CA GLU A 171 -11.48 12.31 -17.94
C GLU A 171 -10.92 11.70 -16.64
N PRO A 172 -10.16 10.58 -16.72
CA PRO A 172 -9.46 10.02 -15.58
C PRO A 172 -8.58 11.07 -14.88
N PHE A 173 -8.61 11.10 -13.55
CA PHE A 173 -7.76 12.01 -12.76
C PHE A 173 -6.33 11.49 -12.64
N SER A 174 -6.15 10.18 -12.64
CA SER A 174 -4.85 9.53 -12.59
C SER A 174 -4.94 8.11 -13.14
N TRP A 175 -3.79 7.45 -13.21
CA TRP A 175 -3.67 6.07 -13.66
C TRP A 175 -2.95 5.26 -12.58
N PHE A 176 -3.39 4.01 -12.41
CA PHE A 176 -2.76 3.05 -11.51
C PHE A 176 -2.28 1.85 -12.30
N PRO A 177 -1.28 1.11 -11.78
CA PRO A 177 -0.81 -0.06 -12.48
C PRO A 177 -1.88 -1.16 -12.40
N ASP A 178 -2.15 -1.79 -13.54
CA ASP A 178 -2.91 -3.02 -13.62
C ASP A 178 -1.95 -4.21 -13.66
N ASP A 179 -1.45 -4.58 -12.47
CA ASP A 179 -0.56 -5.72 -12.26
C ASP A 179 -1.25 -7.10 -12.44
N THR A 180 -2.29 -7.15 -13.27
CA THR A 180 -2.96 -8.40 -13.67
C THR A 180 -2.69 -8.75 -15.13
N GLN A 181 -2.30 -7.78 -15.95
CA GLN A 181 -2.09 -7.96 -17.38
C GLN A 181 -0.78 -7.29 -17.84
N GLY A 182 0.16 -8.12 -18.29
CA GLY A 182 1.42 -7.69 -18.87
C GLY A 182 1.27 -7.32 -20.35
N VAL A 183 2.21 -6.51 -20.83
CA VAL A 183 2.34 -6.12 -22.23
C VAL A 183 3.72 -6.49 -22.73
N THR A 184 3.79 -7.17 -23.87
CA THR A 184 5.04 -7.54 -24.55
C THR A 184 5.24 -6.68 -25.78
N LEU A 185 6.38 -6.00 -25.85
CA LEU A 185 6.80 -5.27 -27.04
C LEU A 185 7.37 -6.26 -28.08
N PRO A 186 7.16 -6.01 -29.38
CA PRO A 186 7.83 -6.77 -30.42
C PRO A 186 9.33 -6.41 -30.47
N ALA A 187 10.18 -7.34 -30.92
CA ALA A 187 11.63 -7.15 -30.92
C ALA A 187 12.10 -5.97 -31.79
N ASP A 188 11.35 -5.67 -32.85
CA ASP A 188 11.54 -4.57 -33.80
C ASP A 188 10.82 -3.28 -33.37
N PHE A 189 10.36 -3.17 -32.10
CA PHE A 189 9.64 -1.98 -31.62
C PHE A 189 10.42 -0.67 -31.83
N LEU A 190 11.76 -0.69 -31.65
CA LEU A 190 12.62 0.48 -31.88
C LEU A 190 12.80 0.81 -33.37
N GLU A 191 12.40 -0.08 -34.28
CA GLU A 191 12.41 0.13 -35.73
C GLU A 191 10.99 0.38 -36.29
N SER A 192 9.99 0.43 -35.40
CA SER A 192 8.58 0.58 -35.77
C SER A 192 8.24 1.97 -36.30
N GLU A 193 7.05 2.11 -36.89
CA GLU A 193 6.54 3.43 -37.32
C GLU A 193 6.46 4.42 -36.16
N ASP A 194 6.19 3.95 -34.93
CA ASP A 194 6.19 4.78 -33.73
C ASP A 194 7.60 5.39 -33.52
N ALA A 195 8.65 4.56 -33.61
CA ALA A 195 10.03 5.02 -33.53
C ALA A 195 10.46 5.91 -34.71
N ALA A 196 9.94 5.65 -35.91
CA ALA A 196 10.20 6.49 -37.06
C ALA A 196 9.51 7.87 -36.96
N GLN A 197 8.37 7.97 -36.27
CA GLN A 197 7.68 9.24 -36.01
C GLN A 197 8.41 10.07 -34.94
N VAL A 198 8.85 9.41 -33.88
CA VAL A 198 9.75 9.95 -32.85
C VAL A 198 10.99 10.60 -33.47
N ALA A 199 11.69 9.87 -34.35
CA ALA A 199 12.90 10.37 -34.99
C ALA A 199 12.66 11.57 -35.93
N LYS A 200 11.43 11.76 -36.41
CA LYS A 200 11.05 12.87 -37.31
C LYS A 200 10.49 14.10 -36.56
N GLY A 201 10.03 13.93 -35.32
CA GLY A 201 9.46 15.01 -34.51
C GLY A 201 10.48 15.80 -33.68
N GLY A 202 11.76 15.40 -33.70
CA GLY A 202 12.85 16.05 -32.99
C GLY A 202 13.61 17.11 -33.80
N GLU A 203 12.90 17.95 -34.58
CA GLU A 203 13.46 19.11 -35.30
C GLU A 203 12.87 20.43 -34.79
#